data_AF-T2S850-F1
#
_entry.id   AF-T2S850-F1
#
_cell.length_a   1.000
_cell.length_b   1.000
_cell.length_c   1.000
_cell.angle_alpha   90.00
_cell.angle_beta   90.00
_cell.angle_gamma   90.00
#
_symmetry.space_group_name_H-M   'P 1'
#
loop_
_entity.id
_entity.type
_entity.pdbx_description
1 polymer ?
#
loop_
_entity_poly.entity_id
_entity_poly.type
_entity_poly.pdbx_seq_one_letter_code
_entity_poly.pdbx_strand_id
1 'polypeptide(L)' 'MQNYRITKMILGIKDAFNDDKDPLNNACEALDLVVKFKKEHPQDFNELFEILKDLIQEYEQNPDEIKQNLKEILK' A
#
# COMPACT_ATOMS: atom_id res chain seq x y z
N MET A 1 -8.65 0.98 -12.55
CA MET A 1 -7.57 1.97 -12.71
C MET A 1 -7.09 2.51 -11.36
N GLN A 2 -7.99 2.88 -10.45
CA GLN A 2 -7.66 3.25 -9.06
C GLN A 2 -6.94 2.14 -8.28
N ASN A 3 -7.49 0.92 -8.23
CA ASN A 3 -6.83 -0.21 -7.54
C ASN A 3 -5.40 -0.45 -8.05
N TYR A 4 -5.18 -0.40 -9.36
CA TYR A 4 -3.84 -0.50 -9.95
C TYR A 4 -2.88 0.59 -9.46
N ARG A 5 -3.34 1.85 -9.36
CA ARG A 5 -2.55 2.97 -8.85
C ARG A 5 -2.20 2.79 -7.37
N ILE A 6 -3.16 2.36 -6.56
CA ILE A 6 -2.97 2.05 -5.14
C ILE A 6 -1.98 0.90 -4.96
N THR A 7 -2.17 -0.22 -5.67
CA THR A 7 -1.25 -1.37 -5.62
C THR A 7 0.17 -0.96 -6.02
N LYS A 8 0.32 -0.15 -7.07
CA LYS A 8 1.64 0.34 -7.51
C LYS A 8 2.32 1.22 -6.46
N MET A 9 1.56 2.07 -5.77
CA MET A 9 2.08 2.88 -4.66
C MET A 9 2.58 1.99 -3.51
N ILE A 10 1.77 1.02 -3.08
CA ILE A 10 2.13 0.09 -2.00
C ILE A 10 3.38 -0.72 -2.35
N LEU A 11 3.48 -1.22 -3.60
CA LEU A 11 4.67 -1.92 -4.08
C LEU A 11 5.91 -1.02 -4.04
N GLY A 12 5.79 0.24 -4.49
CA GLY A 12 6.90 1.20 -4.42
C GLY A 12 7.39 1.45 -2.99
N ILE A 13 6.47 1.56 -2.02
CA ILE A 13 6.83 1.69 -0.59
C ILE A 13 7.56 0.45 -0.11
N LYS A 14 7.05 -0.75 -0.42
CA LYS A 14 7.70 -2.02 -0.06
C LYS A 14 9.13 -2.08 -0.61
N ASP A 15 9.31 -1.68 -1.87
CA ASP A 15 10.62 -1.70 -2.52
C ASP A 15 11.59 -0.70 -1.87
N ALA A 16 11.11 0.49 -1.49
CA ALA A 16 11.91 1.48 -0.75
C ALA A 16 12.43 0.96 0.60
N PHE A 17 11.73 0.01 1.24
CA PHE A 17 12.16 -0.61 2.49
C PHE A 17 12.97 -1.91 2.32
N ASN A 18 13.05 -2.47 1.11
CA ASN A 18 13.85 -3.66 0.81
C ASN A 18 15.27 -3.34 0.32
N ASP A 19 15.64 -2.07 0.26
CA ASP A 19 16.98 -1.62 -0.15
C ASP A 19 17.94 -1.61 1.06
N ASP A 20 19.21 -2.01 0.86
CA ASP A 20 20.27 -2.07 1.88
C ASP A 20 20.80 -0.68 2.31
N LYS A 21 20.06 0.38 1.95
CA LYS A 21 20.32 1.76 2.34
C LYS A 21 20.07 2.00 3.84
N ASP A 22 20.55 3.16 4.29
CA ASP A 22 20.28 3.67 5.63
C ASP A 22 18.76 3.74 5.91
N PRO A 23 18.28 3.31 7.09
CA PRO A 23 16.86 3.28 7.42
C PRO A 23 16.14 4.63 7.31
N LEU A 24 16.83 5.75 7.59
CA LEU A 24 16.25 7.08 7.46
C LEU A 24 16.03 7.43 5.98
N ASN A 25 16.97 7.07 5.11
CA ASN A 25 16.84 7.28 3.66
C ASN A 25 15.67 6.47 3.09
N ASN A 26 15.52 5.21 3.51
CA ASN A 26 14.38 4.36 3.11
C ASN A 26 13.05 4.96 3.55
N ALA A 27 12.97 5.46 4.79
CA ALA A 27 11.78 6.13 5.29
C ALA A 27 11.45 7.42 4.50
N CYS A 28 12.46 8.22 4.16
CA CYS A 28 12.29 9.42 3.32
C CYS A 28 11.80 9.07 1.90
N GLU A 29 12.38 8.05 1.25
CA GLU A 29 11.94 7.59 -0.08
C GLU A 29 10.48 7.10 -0.06
N ALA A 30 10.09 6.36 0.98
CA ALA A 30 8.71 5.93 1.16
C ALA A 30 7.76 7.14 1.32
N LEU A 31 8.15 8.16 2.10
CA LEU A 31 7.36 9.39 2.27
C LEU A 31 7.23 10.17 0.96
N ASP A 32 8.30 10.26 0.17
CA ASP A 32 8.28 10.93 -1.13
C ASP A 32 7.30 10.24 -2.10
N LEU A 33 7.24 8.91 -2.09
CA LEU A 33 6.26 8.15 -2.87
C LEU A 33 4.82 8.46 -2.46
N VAL A 34 4.54 8.54 -1.16
CA VAL A 34 3.21 8.89 -0.64
C VAL A 34 2.83 10.33 -1.01
N VAL A 35 3.76 11.27 -0.87
CA VAL A 35 3.54 12.68 -1.25
C VAL A 35 3.27 12.80 -2.75
N LYS A 36 4.04 12.09 -3.58
CA LYS A 36 3.83 12.05 -5.02
C LYS A 36 2.46 11.48 -5.38
N PHE A 37 2.10 10.34 -4.78
CA PHE A 37 0.80 9.71 -5.01
C PHE A 37 -0.37 10.63 -4.64
N LYS A 38 -0.29 11.30 -3.48
CA LYS A 38 -1.29 12.29 -3.06
C LYS A 38 -1.44 13.43 -4.05
N LYS A 39 -0.34 13.94 -4.61
CA LYS A 39 -0.35 15.04 -5.60
C LYS A 39 -0.97 14.59 -6.91
N GLU A 40 -0.64 13.40 -7.39
CA GLU A 40 -1.10 12.87 -8.67
C GLU A 40 -2.55 12.34 -8.60
N HIS A 41 -2.96 11.78 -7.46
CA HIS A 41 -4.22 11.07 -7.26
C HIS A 41 -4.85 11.37 -5.88
N PRO A 42 -5.31 12.62 -5.63
CA PRO A 42 -5.80 13.03 -4.31
C PRO A 42 -7.08 12.30 -3.86
N GLN A 43 -7.96 11.91 -4.79
CA GLN A 43 -9.16 11.12 -4.48
C GLN A 43 -8.79 9.70 -4.03
N ASP A 44 -7.95 9.01 -4.82
CA ASP A 44 -7.44 7.68 -4.48
C ASP A 44 -6.67 7.70 -3.14
N PHE A 45 -5.92 8.77 -2.85
CA PHE A 45 -5.24 8.95 -1.56
C PHE A 45 -6.21 9.07 -0.38
N ASN A 46 -7.30 9.82 -0.53
CA ASN A 46 -8.29 9.98 0.55
C ASN A 46 -9.06 8.68 0.80
N GLU A 47 -9.32 7.89 -0.25
CA GLU A 47 -10.01 6.61 -0.13
C GLU A 47 -9.12 5.48 0.40
N LEU A 48 -7.79 5.61 0.25
CA LEU A 48 -6.82 4.61 0.71
C LEU A 48 -7.00 4.24 2.19
N PHE A 49 -7.23 5.23 3.06
CA PHE A 49 -7.35 4.98 4.49
C PHE A 49 -8.61 4.18 4.83
N GLU A 50 -9.73 4.46 4.17
CA GLU A 50 -10.97 3.69 4.36
C GLU A 50 -10.83 2.28 3.79
N ILE A 51 -10.21 2.11 2.60
CA ILE A 51 -9.92 0.78 2.04
C ILE A 51 -9.05 -0.05 2.98
N LEU A 52 -7.99 0.55 3.53
CA LEU A 52 -7.10 -0.13 4.48
C LEU A 52 -7.82 -0.49 5.78
N LYS A 53 -8.68 0.40 6.28
CA LYS A 53 -9.46 0.17 7.49
C LYS A 53 -10.45 -0.98 7.31
N ASP A 54 -11.19 -1.01 6.21
CA ASP A 54 -12.11 -2.10 5.87
C ASP A 54 -11.35 -3.43 5.75
N LEU A 55 -10.21 -3.43 5.03
CA LEU A 55 -9.36 -4.62 4.89
C LEU A 55 -8.81 -5.13 6.23
N ILE A 56 -8.38 -4.22 7.13
CA ILE A 56 -7.89 -4.59 8.46
C ILE A 56 -9.02 -5.21 9.29
N GLN A 57 -10.22 -4.63 9.27
CA GLN A 57 -11.37 -5.18 10.00
C GLN A 57 -11.76 -6.58 9.50
N GLU A 58 -11.80 -6.79 8.18
CA GLU A 58 -12.06 -8.11 7.61
C GLU A 58 -10.95 -9.11 7.96
N TYR A 59 -9.69 -8.67 7.91
CA TYR A 59 -8.53 -9.49 8.27
C TYR A 59 -8.52 -9.88 9.76
N GLU A 60 -8.91 -8.99 10.67
CA GLU A 60 -9.01 -9.30 12.10
C GLU A 60 -10.06 -10.40 12.38
N GLN A 61 -11.12 -10.45 11.58
CA GLN A 61 -12.17 -11.44 11.72
C GLN A 61 -11.78 -12.79 11.09
N ASN A 62 -11.26 -12.80 9.86
CA ASN A 62 -10.93 -14.02 9.10
C ASN A 62 -9.56 -13.90 8.38
N PRO A 63 -8.44 -13.92 9.11
CA PRO A 63 -7.12 -13.64 8.53
C PRO A 63 -6.67 -14.67 7.49
N ASP A 64 -7.06 -15.94 7.63
CA ASP A 64 -6.64 -17.02 6.73
C ASP A 64 -7.36 -16.97 5.37
N GLU A 65 -8.64 -16.64 5.37
CA GLU A 65 -9.45 -16.46 4.15
C GLU A 65 -8.95 -15.24 3.35
N ILE A 66 -8.73 -14.11 4.04
CA ILE A 66 -8.21 -12.90 3.40
C ILE A 66 -6.80 -13.14 2.82
N LYS A 67 -5.93 -13.88 3.51
CA LYS A 67 -4.62 -14.27 2.96
C LYS A 67 -4.73 -15.12 1.69
N GLN A 68 -5.69 -16.04 1.62
CA GLN A 68 -5.90 -16.85 0.42
C GLN A 68 -6.39 -15.98 -0.75
N ASN A 69 -7.40 -15.15 -0.53
CA ASN A 69 -7.96 -14.26 -1.55
C ASN A 69 -6.90 -13.30 -2.10
N LEU A 70 -6.07 -12.71 -1.22
CA LEU A 70 -4.97 -11.84 -1.64
C LEU A 70 -3.90 -12.59 -2.45
N LYS A 71 -3.57 -13.85 -2.08
CA LYS A 71 -2.63 -14.67 -2.85
C LYS A 71 -3.13 -14.99 -4.25
N GLU A 72 -4.43 -15.16 -4.44
CA GLU A 72 -5.02 -15.40 -5.76
C GLU A 72 -5.04 -14.15 -6.64
N ILE A 73 -5.29 -12.97 -6.05
CA ILE A 73 -5.29 -11.69 -6.76
C ILE A 73 -3.88 -11.23 -7.16
N LEU A 74 -2.86 -11.57 -6.36
CA LEU A 74 -1.46 -11.19 -6.58
C LEU A 74 -0.66 -12.20 -7.44
N LYS A 75 -1.31 -13.28 -7.91
CA LYS A 75 -0.75 -14.27 -8.83
C LYS A 75 -0.83 -13.80 -10.28
#